data_AF-A0A838JWI8-F1
#
_entry.id   AF-A0A838JWI8-F1
#
_cell.length_a   1.000
_cell.length_b   1.000
_cell.length_c   1.000
_cell.angle_alpha   90.00
_cell.angle_beta   90.00
_cell.angle_gamma   90.00
#
_symmetry.space_group_name_H-M   'P 1'
#
loop_
_entity.id
_entity.type
_entity.pdbx_description
1 polymer ?
#
loop_
_entity_poly.entity_id
_entity_poly.type
_entity_poly.pdbx_seq_one_letter_code
_entity_poly.pdbx_strand_id
1 'polypeptide(L)'
;MRMLKGLTAALSIAVLLAAMAVPAQAVPRYRRAIDITFPTRSGASYVDSYFASRGGGSRVHRATDLMGPHGWPIYAAKAGRVVWAPPAGHPTAGWALQVRGRDGRVYAYYHLGRSNGARSGAIASGVGTGSWVRRRQVIGYLGDSGNASGGSTHLHFEIEDPRIRDPFGGDRMNPYASLRTAQREGDYANGRSRRSSRGGSRAPVRQSLRQGDDGPAVSGWQRKLNKVRRRNIAVDGDFGPATHAATVAFQRHRGIGPAGLGTVGPITRAAMQKALAFNRRARAPRGGSRAPVRQSLRQGDDGKRVAIWQRKLNKVRRRNIAVDGDFGPATHAATIAFQRHRGIGPAGLGTVGPLTRAAMARALR
;
A
#
# COMPACT_ATOMS: atom_id res chain seq x y z
N MET A 1 -47.09 40.50 56.82
CA MET A 1 -47.18 39.31 55.95
C MET A 1 -45.85 39.10 55.24
N ARG A 2 -45.31 37.88 55.37
CA ARG A 2 -44.12 37.36 54.69
C ARG A 2 -44.13 37.68 53.19
N MET A 3 -42.96 37.95 52.59
CA MET A 3 -42.44 37.11 51.51
C MET A 3 -40.99 37.43 51.10
N LEU A 4 -40.27 36.33 50.87
CA LEU A 4 -38.88 36.14 50.48
C LEU A 4 -38.44 36.93 49.23
N LYS A 5 -37.19 37.41 49.25
CA LYS A 5 -36.28 37.49 48.09
C LYS A 5 -34.89 37.15 48.67
N GLY A 6 -34.30 35.98 48.46
CA GLY A 6 -34.00 35.34 47.17
C GLY A 6 -32.49 35.40 46.97
N LEU A 7 -31.71 34.71 47.82
CA LEU A 7 -30.27 34.54 47.64
C LEU A 7 -30.04 33.44 46.60
N THR A 8 -29.73 33.82 45.36
CA THR A 8 -29.21 32.88 44.35
C THR A 8 -27.70 32.75 44.53
N ALA A 9 -27.26 31.69 45.21
CA ALA A 9 -25.88 31.25 45.21
C ALA A 9 -25.57 30.55 43.86
N ALA A 10 -24.76 31.18 43.02
CA ALA A 10 -24.25 30.56 41.80
C ALA A 10 -23.07 29.65 42.17
N LEU A 11 -23.31 28.33 42.19
CA LEU A 11 -22.26 27.33 42.37
C LEU A 11 -21.58 27.08 41.01
N SER A 12 -20.42 27.70 40.78
CA SER A 12 -19.60 27.44 39.60
C SER A 12 -18.87 26.10 39.75
N ILE A 13 -19.41 25.05 39.12
CA ILE A 13 -18.72 23.75 38.99
C ILE A 13 -17.63 23.90 37.91
N ALA A 14 -16.39 24.12 38.33
CA ALA A 14 -15.23 24.02 37.45
C ALA A 14 -14.92 22.54 37.21
N VAL A 15 -15.37 21.99 36.08
CA VAL A 15 -14.99 20.64 35.64
C VAL A 15 -13.57 20.71 35.07
N LEU A 16 -12.59 20.29 35.86
CA LEU A 16 -11.20 20.13 35.40
C LEU A 16 -11.08 18.86 34.55
N LEU A 17 -11.22 19.00 33.23
CA LEU A 17 -10.94 17.92 32.27
C LEU A 17 -9.43 17.72 32.13
N ALA A 18 -8.84 16.90 33.00
CA ALA A 18 -7.49 16.38 32.79
C ALA A 18 -7.51 15.38 31.62
N ALA A 19 -7.11 15.82 30.43
CA ALA A 19 -6.91 14.92 29.30
C ALA A 19 -5.73 13.98 29.61
N MET A 20 -6.04 12.73 29.95
CA MET A 20 -5.07 11.65 30.10
C MET A 20 -4.41 11.40 28.73
N ALA A 21 -3.21 11.93 28.52
CA ALA A 21 -2.41 11.65 27.33
C ALA A 21 -2.04 10.15 27.35
N VAL A 22 -2.71 9.36 26.52
CA VAL A 22 -2.35 7.95 26.31
C VAL A 22 -0.93 7.94 25.72
N PRO A 23 0.06 7.30 26.37
CA PRO A 23 1.42 7.28 25.85
C PRO A 23 1.42 6.57 24.49
N ALA A 24 2.03 7.20 23.49
CA ALA A 24 2.20 6.60 22.18
C ALA A 24 2.92 5.25 22.35
N GLN A 25 2.26 4.16 21.95
CA GLN A 25 2.83 2.82 22.06
C GLN A 25 4.16 2.77 21.30
N ALA A 26 5.23 2.40 22.00
CA ALA A 26 6.56 2.27 21.40
C ALA A 26 6.52 1.24 20.26
N VAL A 27 7.11 1.58 19.12
CA VAL A 27 7.17 0.66 17.96
C VAL A 27 7.84 -0.66 18.39
N PRO A 28 7.17 -1.82 18.20
CA PRO A 28 7.72 -3.12 18.56
C PRO A 28 9.08 -3.36 17.92
N ARG A 29 10.01 -4.00 18.64
CA ARG A 29 11.40 -4.22 18.17
C ARG A 29 11.47 -4.91 16.80
N TYR A 30 10.58 -5.87 16.54
CA TYR A 30 10.49 -6.57 15.24
C TYR A 30 10.04 -5.68 14.07
N ARG A 31 9.53 -4.47 14.31
CA ARG A 31 9.16 -3.49 13.27
C ARG A 31 10.14 -2.32 13.13
N ARG A 32 11.16 -2.25 13.98
CA ARG A 32 12.10 -1.13 13.96
C ARG A 32 13.01 -1.23 12.73
N ALA A 33 13.27 -0.09 12.10
CA ALA A 33 14.23 -0.02 11.01
C ALA A 33 15.65 -0.28 11.53
N ILE A 34 16.41 -1.02 10.74
CA ILE A 34 17.86 -1.16 10.89
C ILE A 34 18.56 -0.65 9.64
N ASP A 35 19.82 -0.28 9.78
CA ASP A 35 20.66 0.14 8.66
C ASP A 35 20.91 -1.04 7.70
N ILE A 36 20.48 -0.94 6.46
CA ILE A 36 20.73 -1.90 5.38
C ILE A 36 20.99 -1.16 4.06
N THR A 37 21.72 -1.78 3.14
CA THR A 37 21.69 -1.37 1.73
C THR A 37 20.42 -1.94 1.14
N PHE A 38 19.72 -1.15 0.31
CA PHE A 38 18.56 -1.62 -0.40
C PHE A 38 18.97 -2.79 -1.32
N PRO A 39 18.36 -3.98 -1.20
CA PRO A 39 18.96 -5.23 -1.68
C PRO A 39 18.82 -5.44 -3.19
N THR A 40 18.34 -4.44 -3.94
CA THR A 40 18.29 -4.45 -5.40
C THR A 40 18.26 -3.01 -5.95
N ARG A 41 17.84 -2.79 -7.19
CA ARG A 41 17.79 -1.47 -7.84
C ARG A 41 16.66 -0.60 -7.27
N SER A 42 16.85 0.72 -7.37
CA SER A 42 15.90 1.75 -6.89
C SER A 42 14.51 1.74 -7.53
N GLY A 43 14.35 1.07 -8.66
CA GLY A 43 13.07 0.91 -9.35
C GLY A 43 12.21 -0.24 -8.82
N ALA A 44 12.70 -1.04 -7.85
CA ALA A 44 11.94 -2.16 -7.33
C ALA A 44 10.73 -1.68 -6.53
N SER A 45 9.59 -2.35 -6.73
CA SER A 45 8.35 -2.04 -6.00
C SER A 45 8.14 -3.03 -4.86
N TYR A 46 7.71 -2.55 -3.70
CA TYR A 46 7.48 -3.37 -2.52
C TYR A 46 6.48 -2.69 -1.58
N VAL A 47 5.87 -3.48 -0.71
CA VAL A 47 4.91 -3.04 0.33
C VAL A 47 5.23 -3.72 1.64
N ASP A 48 4.58 -3.32 2.74
CA ASP A 48 4.65 -4.09 3.98
C ASP A 48 3.84 -5.38 3.80
N SER A 49 4.52 -6.46 3.42
CA SER A 49 3.93 -7.78 3.18
C SER A 49 4.17 -8.77 4.32
N TYR A 50 4.74 -8.33 5.46
CA TYR A 50 5.23 -9.23 6.51
C TYR A 50 4.14 -10.16 7.08
N PHE A 51 2.90 -9.66 7.18
CA PHE A 51 1.74 -10.43 7.65
C PHE A 51 0.84 -10.93 6.50
N ALA A 52 1.29 -10.84 5.25
CA ALA A 52 0.50 -11.28 4.12
C ALA A 52 0.22 -12.78 4.21
N SER A 53 -1.03 -13.16 3.95
CA SER A 53 -1.45 -14.55 3.86
C SER A 53 -0.79 -15.24 2.65
N ARG A 54 -0.36 -16.48 2.83
CA ARG A 54 0.26 -17.36 1.83
C ARG A 54 -0.41 -18.74 1.87
N GLY A 55 -0.35 -19.45 0.74
CA GLY A 55 -0.92 -20.80 0.63
C GLY A 55 -2.43 -20.84 0.95
N GLY A 56 -3.17 -19.81 0.55
CA GLY A 56 -4.62 -19.72 0.80
C GLY A 56 -5.03 -19.43 2.25
N GLY A 57 -4.10 -19.05 3.15
CA GLY A 57 -4.40 -18.81 4.57
C GLY A 57 -3.57 -19.66 5.53
N SER A 58 -2.92 -20.70 5.03
CA SER A 58 -2.16 -21.67 5.83
C SER A 58 -0.83 -21.14 6.37
N ARG A 59 -0.29 -20.05 5.79
CA ARG A 59 1.02 -19.48 6.18
C ARG A 59 1.02 -17.96 6.17
N VAL A 60 1.82 -17.36 7.03
CA VAL A 60 2.17 -15.93 7.02
C VAL A 60 3.53 -15.70 6.34
N HIS A 61 3.62 -14.64 5.54
CA HIS A 61 4.74 -14.36 4.63
C HIS A 61 6.08 -14.06 5.32
N ARG A 62 6.09 -13.48 6.52
CA ARG A 62 7.26 -13.19 7.39
C ARG A 62 8.49 -12.62 6.67
N ALA A 63 8.24 -11.83 5.62
CA ALA A 63 9.25 -11.25 4.74
C ALA A 63 8.70 -10.01 4.02
N THR A 64 9.56 -9.32 3.27
CA THR A 64 9.14 -8.32 2.29
C THR A 64 9.50 -8.77 0.88
N ASP A 65 8.54 -8.75 -0.04
CA ASP A 65 8.80 -9.02 -1.46
C ASP A 65 9.17 -7.74 -2.21
N LEU A 66 10.32 -7.76 -2.89
CA LEU A 66 10.77 -6.71 -3.78
C LEU A 66 10.58 -7.16 -5.23
N MET A 67 9.57 -6.59 -5.89
CA MET A 67 9.21 -6.88 -7.26
C MET A 67 10.12 -6.14 -8.24
N GLY A 68 10.60 -6.85 -9.25
CA GLY A 68 11.41 -6.28 -10.32
C GLY A 68 11.60 -7.26 -11.47
N PRO A 69 12.11 -6.79 -12.62
CA PRO A 69 12.44 -7.64 -13.76
C PRO A 69 13.43 -8.75 -13.42
N HIS A 70 13.32 -9.86 -14.16
CA HIS A 70 14.27 -10.98 -14.10
C HIS A 70 15.69 -10.50 -14.37
N GLY A 71 16.66 -11.08 -13.67
CA GLY A 71 18.09 -10.80 -13.87
C GLY A 71 18.58 -9.50 -13.23
N TRP A 72 17.71 -8.71 -12.57
CA TRP A 72 18.17 -7.54 -11.83
C TRP A 72 19.15 -7.93 -10.72
N PRO A 73 20.25 -7.18 -10.53
CA PRO A 73 21.23 -7.50 -9.50
C PRO A 73 20.61 -7.42 -8.10
N ILE A 74 21.02 -8.37 -7.27
CA ILE A 74 20.76 -8.42 -5.84
C ILE A 74 22.05 -8.09 -5.12
N TYR A 75 21.94 -7.20 -4.14
CA TYR A 75 23.07 -6.70 -3.38
C TYR A 75 23.03 -7.18 -1.94
N ALA A 76 24.19 -7.46 -1.36
CA ALA A 76 24.31 -7.74 0.06
C ALA A 76 23.90 -6.51 0.89
N ALA A 77 22.79 -6.62 1.60
CA ALA A 77 22.25 -5.60 2.51
C ALA A 77 23.25 -5.23 3.62
N LYS A 78 24.08 -6.20 4.05
CA LYS A 78 25.19 -6.04 4.99
C LYS A 78 26.40 -6.87 4.56
N ALA A 79 27.57 -6.41 4.99
CA ALA A 79 28.79 -7.21 4.88
C ALA A 79 28.72 -8.39 5.86
N GLY A 80 29.16 -9.56 5.43
CA GLY A 80 29.01 -10.78 6.20
C GLY A 80 29.52 -12.02 5.48
N ARG A 81 29.27 -13.18 6.09
CA ARG A 81 29.60 -14.49 5.54
C ARG A 81 28.34 -15.16 5.01
N VAL A 82 28.39 -15.72 3.81
CA VAL A 82 27.31 -16.57 3.30
C VAL A 82 27.30 -17.86 4.12
N VAL A 83 26.20 -18.13 4.82
CA VAL A 83 26.08 -19.28 5.73
C VAL A 83 25.19 -20.39 5.19
N TRP A 84 24.40 -20.09 4.16
CA TRP A 84 23.62 -21.08 3.44
C TRP A 84 23.44 -20.64 2.00
N ALA A 85 23.72 -21.53 1.05
CA ALA A 85 23.44 -21.38 -0.36
C ALA A 85 23.36 -22.79 -0.98
N PRO A 86 22.16 -23.35 -1.22
CA PRO A 86 22.01 -24.73 -1.67
C PRO A 86 22.68 -24.94 -3.04
N PRO A 87 23.43 -26.04 -3.24
CA PRO A 87 24.20 -26.26 -4.48
C PRO A 87 23.30 -26.55 -5.69
N ALA A 88 22.12 -27.12 -5.49
CA ALA A 88 21.17 -27.51 -6.54
C ALA A 88 19.82 -26.75 -6.48
N GLY A 89 19.77 -25.62 -5.75
CA GLY A 89 18.51 -24.93 -5.46
C GLY A 89 17.68 -25.66 -4.39
N HIS A 90 16.68 -24.97 -3.86
CA HIS A 90 15.77 -25.49 -2.83
C HIS A 90 14.33 -25.55 -3.36
N PRO A 91 13.53 -26.58 -3.05
CA PRO A 91 12.18 -26.72 -3.60
C PRO A 91 11.26 -25.50 -3.36
N THR A 92 11.37 -24.87 -2.17
CA THR A 92 10.59 -23.67 -1.83
C THR A 92 11.34 -22.38 -2.14
N ALA A 93 12.50 -22.15 -1.51
CA ALA A 93 13.28 -20.93 -1.67
C ALA A 93 13.94 -20.75 -3.05
N GLY A 94 14.00 -21.80 -3.87
CA GLY A 94 14.66 -21.78 -5.17
C GLY A 94 16.17 -21.68 -5.04
N TRP A 95 16.83 -21.02 -6.00
CA TRP A 95 18.17 -20.52 -5.76
C TRP A 95 18.09 -19.44 -4.70
N ALA A 96 18.93 -19.58 -3.68
CA ALA A 96 18.83 -18.79 -2.48
C ALA A 96 20.19 -18.64 -1.83
N LEU A 97 20.27 -17.63 -0.97
CA LEU A 97 21.41 -17.46 -0.09
C LEU A 97 20.97 -16.80 1.23
N GLN A 98 21.69 -17.10 2.30
CA GLN A 98 21.61 -16.40 3.57
C GLN A 98 22.99 -15.85 3.94
N VAL A 99 23.03 -14.59 4.35
CA VAL A 99 24.24 -13.90 4.78
C VAL A 99 24.13 -13.60 6.27
N ARG A 100 25.06 -14.13 7.07
CA ARG A 100 25.23 -13.71 8.46
C ARG A 100 26.04 -12.41 8.48
N GLY A 101 25.34 -11.31 8.74
CA GLY A 101 25.93 -9.99 8.83
C GLY A 101 26.84 -9.85 10.04
N ARG A 102 27.81 -8.93 9.95
CA ARG A 102 28.68 -8.58 11.08
C ARG A 102 27.93 -7.99 12.28
N ASP A 103 26.67 -7.61 12.11
CA ASP A 103 25.78 -7.11 13.16
C ASP A 103 25.00 -8.23 13.89
N GLY A 104 25.36 -9.50 13.63
CA GLY A 104 24.79 -10.69 14.26
C GLY A 104 23.45 -11.14 13.70
N ARG A 105 22.94 -10.49 12.65
CA ARG A 105 21.68 -10.84 11.98
C ARG A 105 21.89 -11.73 10.77
N VAL A 106 20.86 -12.49 10.39
CA VAL A 106 20.85 -13.24 9.12
C VAL A 106 19.93 -12.54 8.13
N TYR A 107 20.43 -12.36 6.91
CA TYR A 107 19.71 -11.76 5.79
C TYR A 107 19.48 -12.83 4.73
N ALA A 108 18.21 -13.18 4.49
CA ALA A 108 17.84 -14.22 3.53
C ALA A 108 17.34 -13.63 2.22
N TYR A 109 17.75 -14.23 1.10
CA TYR A 109 17.41 -13.81 -0.25
C TYR A 109 16.94 -15.03 -1.04
N TYR A 110 15.65 -15.09 -1.34
CA TYR A 110 15.01 -16.25 -2.01
C TYR A 110 14.47 -15.89 -3.40
N HIS A 111 14.19 -16.94 -4.17
CA HIS A 111 13.67 -16.90 -5.54
C HIS A 111 14.65 -16.29 -6.55
N LEU A 112 15.96 -16.52 -6.38
CA LEU A 112 16.98 -16.00 -7.29
C LEU A 112 16.96 -16.76 -8.63
N GLY A 113 17.23 -16.08 -9.74
CA GLY A 113 17.25 -16.71 -11.07
C GLY A 113 15.97 -17.47 -11.47
N ARG A 114 16.03 -18.22 -12.58
CA ARG A 114 14.86 -18.98 -13.08
C ARG A 114 14.74 -20.33 -12.38
N SER A 115 13.51 -20.85 -12.21
CA SER A 115 13.26 -22.18 -11.64
C SER A 115 14.03 -23.31 -12.30
N ASN A 116 14.12 -23.26 -13.64
CA ASN A 116 14.85 -24.25 -14.43
C ASN A 116 16.18 -23.67 -14.96
N GLY A 117 16.66 -22.58 -14.38
CA GLY A 117 17.86 -21.88 -14.81
C GLY A 117 19.12 -22.41 -14.13
N ALA A 118 20.25 -22.26 -14.82
CA ALA A 118 21.56 -22.56 -14.25
C ALA A 118 21.87 -21.67 -13.04
N ARG A 119 22.65 -22.21 -12.09
CA ARG A 119 23.13 -21.47 -10.91
C ARG A 119 23.79 -20.14 -11.25
N SER A 120 24.55 -20.07 -12.35
CA SER A 120 25.23 -18.87 -12.82
C SER A 120 24.28 -17.72 -13.19
N GLY A 121 23.03 -18.02 -13.54
CA GLY A 121 21.97 -17.04 -13.77
C GLY A 121 21.22 -16.61 -12.50
N ALA A 122 21.57 -17.19 -11.35
CA ALA A 122 20.91 -16.94 -10.07
C ALA A 122 21.86 -16.38 -9.01
N ILE A 123 23.04 -16.98 -8.86
CA ILE A 123 24.05 -16.66 -7.86
C ILE A 123 25.27 -16.07 -8.58
N ALA A 124 25.80 -14.97 -8.05
CA ALA A 124 26.97 -14.31 -8.63
C ALA A 124 28.22 -15.20 -8.55
N SER A 125 29.14 -15.05 -9.50
CA SER A 125 30.41 -15.78 -9.50
C SER A 125 31.19 -15.54 -8.20
N GLY A 126 31.82 -16.59 -7.68
CA GLY A 126 32.55 -16.53 -6.41
C GLY A 126 31.69 -16.39 -5.15
N VAL A 127 30.35 -16.48 -5.27
CA VAL A 127 29.44 -16.44 -4.13
C VAL A 127 28.86 -17.84 -3.86
N GLY A 128 29.19 -18.38 -2.70
CA GLY A 128 28.67 -19.65 -2.21
C GLY A 128 28.80 -19.77 -0.69
N THR A 129 28.31 -20.86 -0.11
CA THR A 129 28.45 -21.12 1.32
C THR A 129 29.91 -20.98 1.76
N GLY A 130 30.13 -20.25 2.85
CA GLY A 130 31.46 -19.96 3.38
C GLY A 130 32.09 -18.66 2.85
N SER A 131 31.63 -18.14 1.71
CA SER A 131 32.20 -16.94 1.07
C SER A 131 31.94 -15.67 1.89
N TRP A 132 32.90 -14.74 1.87
CA TRP A 132 32.69 -13.39 2.42
C TRP A 132 32.13 -12.45 1.36
N VAL A 133 31.15 -11.64 1.75
CA VAL A 133 30.56 -10.61 0.91
C VAL A 133 30.65 -9.24 1.57
N ARG A 134 30.91 -8.20 0.77
CA ARG A 134 30.87 -6.80 1.20
C ARG A 134 29.44 -6.26 1.07
N ARG A 135 29.06 -5.29 1.92
CA ARG A 135 27.82 -4.52 1.73
C ARG A 135 27.84 -3.91 0.32
N ARG A 136 26.70 -3.93 -0.38
CA ARG A 136 26.54 -3.50 -1.80
C ARG A 136 27.14 -4.43 -2.85
N GLN A 137 27.88 -5.48 -2.48
CA GLN A 137 28.37 -6.45 -3.45
C GLN A 137 27.20 -7.16 -4.14
N VAL A 138 27.29 -7.39 -5.45
CA VAL A 138 26.36 -8.24 -6.18
C VAL A 138 26.53 -9.68 -5.71
N ILE A 139 25.45 -10.30 -5.25
CA ILE A 139 25.45 -11.67 -4.71
C ILE A 139 24.57 -12.63 -5.51
N GLY A 140 23.72 -12.10 -6.39
CA GLY A 140 22.83 -12.88 -7.23
C GLY A 140 21.90 -12.00 -8.04
N TYR A 141 20.86 -12.60 -8.59
CA TYR A 141 19.96 -11.96 -9.54
C TYR A 141 18.50 -12.29 -9.27
N LEU A 142 17.61 -11.31 -9.41
CA LEU A 142 16.16 -11.45 -9.22
C LEU A 142 15.60 -12.54 -10.14
N GLY A 143 14.63 -13.27 -9.61
CA GLY A 143 14.08 -14.42 -10.28
C GLY A 143 12.69 -14.80 -9.79
N ASP A 144 12.35 -16.05 -10.11
CA ASP A 144 11.09 -16.71 -9.78
C ASP A 144 11.33 -18.17 -9.40
N SER A 145 12.55 -18.55 -9.02
CA SER A 145 12.88 -19.96 -8.72
C SER A 145 12.19 -20.51 -7.47
N GLY A 146 12.11 -21.83 -7.37
CA GLY A 146 11.44 -22.53 -6.26
C GLY A 146 9.92 -22.43 -6.38
N ASN A 147 9.21 -22.18 -5.28
CA ASN A 147 7.75 -22.10 -5.30
C ASN A 147 7.19 -20.76 -5.82
N ALA A 148 8.05 -19.84 -6.26
CA ALA A 148 7.66 -18.65 -7.00
C ALA A 148 7.50 -18.90 -8.52
N SER A 149 7.78 -20.13 -8.98
CA SER A 149 7.83 -20.49 -10.40
C SER A 149 6.54 -20.16 -11.14
N GLY A 150 6.67 -19.48 -12.29
CA GLY A 150 5.52 -19.05 -13.10
C GLY A 150 4.73 -17.87 -12.51
N GLY A 151 5.17 -17.36 -11.35
CA GLY A 151 4.63 -16.17 -10.71
C GLY A 151 5.31 -14.88 -11.17
N SER A 152 5.04 -13.79 -10.45
CA SER A 152 5.74 -12.52 -10.66
C SER A 152 7.18 -12.63 -10.16
N THR A 153 8.15 -12.15 -10.94
CA THR A 153 9.55 -12.09 -10.52
C THR A 153 9.73 -11.17 -9.30
N HIS A 154 10.36 -11.67 -8.26
CA HIS A 154 10.62 -10.91 -7.04
C HIS A 154 11.79 -11.47 -6.23
N LEU A 155 12.33 -10.63 -5.35
CA LEU A 155 13.18 -11.05 -4.25
C LEU A 155 12.32 -11.15 -2.99
N HIS A 156 12.21 -12.34 -2.42
CA HIS A 156 11.67 -12.53 -1.07
C HIS A 156 12.82 -12.32 -0.07
N PHE A 157 12.74 -11.23 0.70
CA PHE A 157 13.81 -10.78 1.59
C PHE A 157 13.40 -10.92 3.05
N GLU A 158 14.21 -11.63 3.85
CA GLU A 158 14.00 -11.81 5.29
C GLU A 158 15.17 -11.23 6.10
N ILE A 159 14.86 -10.83 7.35
CA ILE A 159 15.85 -10.46 8.36
C ILE A 159 15.53 -11.27 9.62
N GLU A 160 16.48 -12.05 10.08
CA GLU A 160 16.42 -12.76 11.37
C GLU A 160 17.34 -12.05 12.36
N ASP A 161 16.82 -11.80 13.56
CA ASP A 161 17.54 -11.18 14.67
C ASP A 161 17.23 -11.97 15.96
N PRO A 162 18.17 -12.79 16.47
CA PRO A 162 17.91 -13.71 17.58
C PRO A 162 17.49 -13.00 18.87
N ARG A 163 17.71 -11.68 18.96
CA ARG A 163 17.42 -10.81 20.12
C ARG A 163 15.97 -10.34 20.19
N ILE A 164 15.14 -10.65 19.19
CA ILE A 164 13.74 -10.22 19.15
C ILE A 164 12.79 -11.40 19.07
N ARG A 165 11.51 -11.14 19.35
CA ARG A 165 10.42 -12.04 19.01
C ARG A 165 9.35 -11.29 18.24
N ASP A 166 8.85 -11.91 17.18
CA ASP A 166 7.68 -11.45 16.45
C ASP A 166 6.39 -12.02 17.08
N PRO A 167 5.20 -11.57 16.64
CA PRO A 167 3.94 -12.06 17.19
C PRO A 167 3.66 -13.56 17.00
N PHE A 168 4.50 -14.27 16.23
CA PHE A 168 4.41 -15.71 15.99
C PHE A 168 5.47 -16.48 16.80
N GLY A 169 6.17 -15.83 17.72
CA GLY A 169 7.22 -16.43 18.54
C GLY A 169 8.54 -16.67 17.79
N GLY A 170 8.66 -16.23 16.54
CA GLY A 170 9.89 -16.34 15.75
C GLY A 170 10.84 -15.17 15.98
N ASP A 171 12.07 -15.29 15.54
CA ASP A 171 13.13 -14.28 15.63
C ASP A 171 13.21 -13.36 14.39
N ARG A 172 12.12 -13.27 13.63
CA ARG A 172 12.08 -12.50 12.38
C ARG A 172 11.72 -11.03 12.61
N MET A 173 12.40 -10.16 11.86
CA MET A 173 12.16 -8.73 11.81
C MET A 173 11.48 -8.36 10.49
N ASN A 174 10.50 -7.45 10.55
CA ASN A 174 9.85 -6.91 9.37
C ASN A 174 10.82 -6.01 8.57
N PRO A 175 11.25 -6.41 7.36
CA PRO A 175 12.23 -5.64 6.60
C PRO A 175 11.70 -4.32 6.06
N TYR A 176 10.38 -4.10 6.02
CA TYR A 176 9.75 -2.97 5.35
C TYR A 176 10.30 -1.61 5.81
N ALA A 177 10.44 -1.39 7.13
CA ALA A 177 10.92 -0.12 7.67
C ALA A 177 12.41 0.14 7.32
N SER A 178 13.22 -0.92 7.29
CA SER A 178 14.63 -0.89 6.90
C SER A 178 14.78 -0.59 5.41
N LEU A 179 13.97 -1.24 4.56
CA LEU A 179 13.93 -1.00 3.10
C LEU A 179 13.50 0.43 2.77
N ARG A 180 12.46 0.93 3.44
CA ARG A 180 12.01 2.32 3.34
C ARG A 180 13.10 3.32 3.72
N THR A 181 13.87 3.01 4.75
CA THR A 181 14.97 3.84 5.24
C THR A 181 16.11 3.86 4.22
N ALA A 182 16.55 2.70 3.75
CA ALA A 182 17.57 2.58 2.71
C ALA A 182 17.18 3.32 1.41
N GLN A 183 15.94 3.17 0.95
CA GLN A 183 15.44 3.87 -0.23
C GLN A 183 15.40 5.40 -0.03
N ARG A 184 14.95 5.88 1.14
CA ARG A 184 14.92 7.32 1.47
C ARG A 184 16.32 7.92 1.47
N GLU A 185 17.29 7.17 2.02
CA GLU A 185 18.68 7.61 2.15
C GLU A 185 19.47 7.44 0.85
N GLY A 186 18.89 6.77 -0.15
CA GLY A 186 19.56 6.47 -1.41
C GLY A 186 20.67 5.44 -1.25
N ASP A 187 20.60 4.58 -0.23
CA ASP A 187 21.60 3.53 0.01
C ASP A 187 21.38 2.33 -0.92
N TYR A 188 21.67 2.58 -2.20
CA TYR A 188 21.76 1.58 -3.26
C TYR A 188 23.23 1.27 -3.56
N ALA A 189 23.51 0.18 -4.26
CA ALA A 189 24.88 -0.14 -4.67
C ALA A 189 25.57 0.98 -5.48
N ASN A 190 24.80 1.70 -6.31
CA ASN A 190 25.29 2.79 -7.15
C ASN A 190 25.01 4.19 -6.55
N GLY A 191 24.45 4.26 -5.33
CA GLY A 191 24.10 5.52 -4.67
C GLY A 191 25.27 6.08 -3.87
N ARG A 192 25.61 7.36 -4.05
CA ARG A 192 26.47 8.08 -3.12
C ARG A 192 25.74 8.14 -1.77
N SER A 193 26.26 7.45 -0.75
CA SER A 193 25.66 7.44 0.59
C SER A 193 25.61 8.86 1.15
N ARG A 194 24.42 9.39 1.43
CA ARG A 194 24.24 10.71 2.07
C ARG A 194 24.78 10.79 3.51
N ARG A 195 25.26 9.68 4.09
CA ARG A 195 25.88 9.68 5.43
C ARG A 195 27.26 10.36 5.48
N SER A 196 27.87 10.70 4.34
CA SER A 196 29.16 11.44 4.32
C SER A 196 29.03 12.97 4.27
N SER A 197 27.83 13.55 4.35
CA SER A 197 27.65 15.01 4.35
C SER A 197 26.76 15.45 5.50
N ARG A 198 27.35 15.59 6.70
CA ARG A 198 26.81 16.49 7.72
C ARG A 198 27.01 17.93 7.23
N GLY A 199 25.95 18.73 7.26
CA GLY A 199 25.97 20.17 6.99
C GLY A 199 25.24 20.53 5.69
N GLY A 200 24.17 21.32 5.80
CA GLY A 200 23.57 21.99 4.65
C GLY A 200 22.06 21.82 4.50
N SER A 201 21.33 22.75 5.12
CA SER A 201 20.05 23.35 4.75
C SER A 201 19.17 22.66 3.68
N ARG A 202 17.97 22.37 4.15
CA ARG A 202 16.83 21.64 3.57
C ARG A 202 16.12 22.40 2.43
N ALA A 203 16.01 21.77 1.26
CA ALA A 203 15.00 22.08 0.23
C ALA A 203 13.99 20.91 0.13
N PRO A 204 12.66 21.17 -0.01
CA PRO A 204 11.64 20.16 0.28
C PRO A 204 11.38 19.23 -0.92
N VAL A 205 11.85 17.99 -0.85
CA VAL A 205 11.28 16.89 -1.63
C VAL A 205 9.92 16.57 -1.03
N ARG A 206 8.85 16.60 -1.84
CA ARG A 206 7.46 16.44 -1.42
C ARG A 206 7.22 15.10 -0.67
N GLN A 207 7.41 15.10 0.65
CA GLN A 207 7.14 14.00 1.58
C GLN A 207 5.77 13.36 1.30
N SER A 208 5.75 12.04 1.10
CA SER A 208 4.53 11.22 1.16
C SER A 208 3.87 11.35 2.53
N LEU A 209 2.55 11.55 2.60
CA LEU A 209 1.83 11.73 3.88
C LEU A 209 1.21 10.40 4.33
N ARG A 210 1.16 10.12 5.63
CA ARG A 210 0.48 8.96 6.24
C ARG A 210 0.02 9.28 7.66
N GLN A 211 -0.73 8.36 8.28
CA GLN A 211 -1.20 8.57 9.64
C GLN A 211 -0.05 8.85 10.62
N GLY A 212 -0.21 9.89 11.43
CA GLY A 212 0.80 10.41 12.36
C GLY A 212 1.74 11.46 11.78
N ASP A 213 1.67 11.77 10.48
CA ASP A 213 2.33 12.96 9.92
C ASP A 213 1.48 14.21 10.24
N ASP A 214 2.12 15.36 10.43
CA ASP A 214 1.45 16.64 10.68
C ASP A 214 2.01 17.78 9.79
N GLY A 215 1.37 18.95 9.86
CA GLY A 215 1.83 20.19 9.25
C GLY A 215 1.19 20.56 7.91
N PRO A 216 1.67 21.63 7.24
CA PRO A 216 0.95 22.31 6.15
C PRO A 216 0.62 21.43 4.93
N ALA A 217 1.43 20.40 4.68
CA ALA A 217 1.20 19.44 3.61
C ALA A 217 -0.03 18.55 3.89
N VAL A 218 -0.27 18.21 5.15
CA VAL A 218 -1.44 17.45 5.60
C VAL A 218 -2.71 18.30 5.52
N SER A 219 -2.67 19.57 5.97
CA SER A 219 -3.81 20.49 5.82
C SER A 219 -4.18 20.68 4.35
N GLY A 220 -3.16 20.79 3.48
CA GLY A 220 -3.35 20.85 2.03
C GLY A 220 -3.96 19.58 1.43
N TRP A 221 -3.76 18.42 2.05
CA TRP A 221 -4.37 17.15 1.65
C TRP A 221 -5.83 17.04 2.14
N GLN A 222 -6.10 17.39 3.40
CA GLN A 222 -7.44 17.39 3.99
C GLN A 222 -8.42 18.28 3.20
N ARG A 223 -7.99 19.50 2.80
CA ARG A 223 -8.79 20.39 1.94
C ARG A 223 -9.17 19.74 0.60
N LYS A 224 -8.25 19.00 -0.01
CA LYS A 224 -8.50 18.32 -1.30
C LYS A 224 -9.46 17.15 -1.13
N LEU A 225 -9.34 16.39 -0.05
CA LEU A 225 -10.29 15.32 0.29
C LEU A 225 -11.71 15.87 0.48
N ASN A 226 -11.90 16.94 1.25
CA ASN A 226 -13.21 17.59 1.42
C ASN A 226 -13.80 18.02 0.07
N LYS A 227 -12.97 18.65 -0.79
CA LYS A 227 -13.39 19.14 -2.11
C LYS A 227 -13.79 18.04 -3.09
N VAL A 228 -13.10 16.89 -3.07
CA VAL A 228 -13.34 15.80 -4.03
C VAL A 228 -14.38 14.81 -3.55
N ARG A 229 -14.49 14.58 -2.23
CA ARG A 229 -15.37 13.55 -1.66
C ARG A 229 -16.61 14.11 -0.95
N ARG A 230 -16.78 15.45 -0.91
CA ARG A 230 -17.84 16.13 -0.14
C ARG A 230 -17.89 15.64 1.32
N ARG A 231 -16.71 15.40 1.89
CA ARG A 231 -16.53 15.04 3.30
C ARG A 231 -16.38 16.34 4.10
N ASN A 232 -16.64 16.26 5.41
CA ASN A 232 -16.45 17.34 6.36
C ASN A 232 -15.38 16.93 7.39
N ILE A 233 -14.20 16.50 6.93
CA ILE A 233 -13.08 16.22 7.84
C ILE A 233 -12.43 17.53 8.29
N ALA A 234 -12.01 17.59 9.55
CA ALA A 234 -11.27 18.72 10.09
C ALA A 234 -10.00 18.99 9.25
N VAL A 235 -9.65 20.28 9.12
CA VAL A 235 -8.45 20.75 8.42
C VAL A 235 -7.51 21.33 9.46
N ASP A 236 -7.04 20.47 10.35
CA ASP A 236 -6.17 20.78 11.48
C ASP A 236 -4.68 20.63 11.14
N GLY A 237 -4.35 19.99 10.01
CA GLY A 237 -2.97 19.64 9.69
C GLY A 237 -2.48 18.36 10.32
N ASP A 238 -3.35 17.60 10.98
CA ASP A 238 -2.99 16.32 11.59
C ASP A 238 -3.49 15.17 10.74
N PHE A 239 -2.58 14.26 10.40
CA PHE A 239 -2.96 13.05 9.70
C PHE A 239 -3.42 12.02 10.74
N GLY A 240 -4.49 12.35 11.45
CA GLY A 240 -5.11 11.47 12.43
C GLY A 240 -5.95 10.35 11.80
N PRO A 241 -6.62 9.53 12.63
CA PRO A 241 -7.47 8.43 12.17
C PRO A 241 -8.54 8.86 11.15
N ALA A 242 -9.15 10.04 11.32
CA ALA A 242 -10.15 10.57 10.41
C ALA A 242 -9.57 10.90 9.02
N THR A 243 -8.40 11.56 8.98
CA THR A 243 -7.66 11.87 7.74
C THR A 243 -7.21 10.58 7.05
N HIS A 244 -6.78 9.58 7.82
CA HIS A 244 -6.41 8.26 7.30
C HIS A 244 -7.59 7.50 6.71
N ALA A 245 -8.72 7.40 7.43
CA ALA A 245 -9.94 6.78 6.93
C ALA A 245 -10.44 7.45 5.65
N ALA A 246 -10.39 8.79 5.58
CA ALA A 246 -10.76 9.54 4.38
C ALA A 246 -9.80 9.29 3.20
N THR A 247 -8.50 9.16 3.47
CA THR A 247 -7.47 8.84 2.47
C THR A 247 -7.67 7.43 1.90
N VAL A 248 -7.85 6.43 2.77
CA VAL A 248 -8.12 5.04 2.39
C VAL A 248 -9.40 4.96 1.55
N ALA A 249 -10.46 5.64 1.97
CA ALA A 249 -11.71 5.70 1.22
C ALA A 249 -11.49 6.30 -0.18
N PHE A 250 -10.74 7.41 -0.29
CA PHE A 250 -10.33 8.02 -1.55
C PHE A 250 -9.57 7.05 -2.46
N GLN A 251 -8.62 6.30 -1.90
CA GLN A 251 -7.78 5.38 -2.66
C GLN A 251 -8.55 4.15 -3.14
N ARG A 252 -9.34 3.51 -2.26
CA ARG A 252 -10.22 2.39 -2.63
C ARG A 252 -11.18 2.78 -3.76
N HIS A 253 -11.73 3.99 -3.71
CA HIS A 253 -12.58 4.55 -4.76
C HIS A 253 -11.86 4.66 -6.11
N ARG A 254 -10.58 5.05 -6.09
CA ARG A 254 -9.76 5.20 -7.31
C ARG A 254 -9.16 3.87 -7.79
N GLY A 255 -9.62 2.73 -7.25
CA GLY A 255 -9.11 1.41 -7.61
C GLY A 255 -7.64 1.22 -7.20
N ILE A 256 -7.13 2.06 -6.29
CA ILE A 256 -5.79 1.87 -5.74
C ILE A 256 -5.87 0.65 -4.84
N GLY A 257 -5.12 -0.39 -5.22
CA GLY A 257 -5.11 -1.66 -4.52
C GLY A 257 -4.63 -1.52 -3.07
N PRO A 258 -4.80 -2.56 -2.25
CA PRO A 258 -4.44 -2.57 -0.83
C PRO A 258 -3.03 -2.01 -0.53
N ALA A 259 -2.09 -2.27 -1.45
CA ALA A 259 -0.71 -1.78 -1.49
C ALA A 259 -0.52 -0.25 -1.36
N GLY A 260 -1.51 0.55 -1.77
CA GLY A 260 -1.44 2.01 -1.74
C GLY A 260 -2.36 2.67 -0.71
N LEU A 261 -3.03 1.89 0.14
CA LEU A 261 -4.01 2.42 1.09
C LEU A 261 -3.31 3.10 2.29
N GLY A 262 -3.86 4.22 2.74
CA GLY A 262 -3.43 4.95 3.94
C GLY A 262 -2.25 5.91 3.73
N THR A 263 -1.56 5.85 2.58
CA THR A 263 -0.39 6.71 2.28
C THR A 263 -0.59 7.57 1.03
N VAL A 264 -0.38 8.88 1.15
CA VAL A 264 -0.43 9.88 0.07
C VAL A 264 0.90 9.92 -0.70
N GLY A 265 1.16 8.84 -1.44
CA GLY A 265 2.28 8.71 -2.37
C GLY A 265 1.98 9.27 -3.78
N PRO A 266 2.91 9.13 -4.74
CA PRO A 266 2.75 9.64 -6.11
C PRO A 266 1.47 9.16 -6.81
N ILE A 267 1.12 7.88 -6.67
CA ILE A 267 -0.11 7.29 -7.26
C ILE A 267 -1.36 7.97 -6.69
N THR A 268 -1.42 8.14 -5.37
CA THR A 268 -2.54 8.82 -4.69
C THR A 268 -2.63 10.30 -5.06
N ARG A 269 -1.49 10.97 -5.23
CA ARG A 269 -1.44 12.37 -5.68
C ARG A 269 -1.88 12.54 -7.13
N ALA A 270 -1.43 11.66 -8.02
CA ALA A 270 -1.86 11.65 -9.41
C ALA A 270 -3.36 11.37 -9.53
N ALA A 271 -3.88 10.43 -8.74
CA ALA A 271 -5.31 10.16 -8.67
C ALA A 271 -6.10 11.38 -8.15
N MET A 272 -5.58 12.08 -7.14
CA MET A 272 -6.21 13.30 -6.61
C MET A 272 -6.20 14.45 -7.63
N GLN A 273 -5.10 14.62 -8.37
CA GLN A 273 -5.02 15.63 -9.43
C GLN A 273 -6.05 15.35 -10.55
N LYS A 274 -6.17 14.10 -11.00
CA LYS A 274 -7.20 13.70 -11.98
C LYS A 274 -8.62 13.99 -11.45
N ALA A 275 -8.87 13.72 -10.17
CA ALA A 275 -10.16 14.00 -9.55
C ALA A 275 -10.50 15.50 -9.50
N LEU A 276 -9.53 16.34 -9.11
CA LEU A 276 -9.70 17.79 -9.07
C LEU A 276 -9.90 18.40 -10.46
N ALA A 277 -9.21 17.89 -11.49
CA ALA A 277 -9.37 18.33 -12.87
C ALA A 277 -10.77 18.00 -13.44
N PHE A 278 -11.29 16.81 -13.12
CA PHE A 278 -12.66 16.41 -13.47
C PHE A 278 -13.71 17.36 -12.84
N ASN A 279 -13.58 17.66 -11.54
CA ASN A 279 -14.48 18.60 -10.85
C ASN A 279 -14.43 20.02 -11.43
N ARG A 280 -13.28 20.48 -11.94
CA ARG A 280 -13.15 21.77 -12.64
C ARG A 280 -13.90 21.78 -13.97
N ARG A 281 -13.78 20.71 -14.77
CA ARG A 281 -14.48 20.57 -16.06
C ARG A 281 -15.99 20.44 -15.92
N ALA A 282 -16.48 19.88 -14.81
CA ALA A 282 -17.90 19.80 -14.51
C ALA A 282 -18.52 21.16 -14.11
N ARG A 283 -17.69 22.16 -13.77
CA ARG A 283 -18.10 23.45 -13.19
C ARG A 283 -17.89 24.64 -14.14
N ALA A 284 -17.29 24.41 -15.31
CA ALA A 284 -17.18 25.41 -16.36
C ALA A 284 -18.56 25.64 -17.02
N PRO A 285 -18.95 26.88 -17.36
CA PRO A 285 -20.20 27.15 -18.07
C PRO A 285 -20.13 26.44 -19.43
N ARG A 286 -21.08 25.55 -19.70
CA ARG A 286 -21.16 24.85 -20.98
C ARG A 286 -21.93 25.71 -21.97
N GLY A 287 -21.22 26.50 -22.76
CA GLY A 287 -21.69 26.89 -24.08
C GLY A 287 -21.50 25.70 -25.04
N GLY A 288 -22.55 25.30 -25.74
CA GLY A 288 -22.48 24.30 -26.81
C GLY A 288 -23.28 23.03 -26.54
N SER A 289 -24.53 23.04 -26.98
CA SER A 289 -25.46 21.91 -27.00
C SER A 289 -24.95 20.77 -27.88
N ARG A 290 -24.79 19.58 -27.29
CA ARG A 290 -24.85 18.32 -28.03
C ARG A 290 -25.56 17.29 -27.15
N ALA A 291 -26.63 16.69 -27.69
CA ALA A 291 -27.55 15.82 -26.97
C ALA A 291 -26.82 14.74 -26.12
N PRO A 292 -27.35 14.38 -24.94
CA PRO A 292 -26.61 13.55 -24.00
C PRO A 292 -26.55 12.11 -24.49
N VAL A 293 -25.44 11.73 -25.14
CA VAL A 293 -25.00 10.34 -25.18
C VAL A 293 -24.96 9.89 -23.72
N ARG A 294 -25.88 9.02 -23.30
CA ARG A 294 -25.97 8.54 -21.91
C ARG A 294 -24.69 7.76 -21.59
N GLN A 295 -23.65 8.49 -21.16
CA GLN A 295 -22.31 7.96 -20.89
C GLN A 295 -22.42 6.65 -20.10
N SER A 296 -21.81 5.59 -20.61
CA SER A 296 -21.68 4.32 -19.90
C SER A 296 -21.11 4.54 -18.50
N LEU A 297 -21.58 3.78 -17.51
CA LEU A 297 -20.96 3.79 -16.18
C LEU A 297 -19.93 2.66 -16.12
N ARG A 298 -18.77 2.92 -15.53
CA ARG A 298 -17.69 1.94 -15.34
C ARG A 298 -16.96 2.19 -14.03
N GLN A 299 -16.07 1.26 -13.65
CA GLN A 299 -15.30 1.41 -12.42
C GLN A 299 -14.52 2.73 -12.40
N GLY A 300 -14.66 3.47 -11.29
CA GLY A 300 -14.07 4.79 -11.08
C GLY A 300 -14.98 5.99 -11.43
N ASP A 301 -16.16 5.75 -12.00
CA ASP A 301 -17.21 6.77 -12.14
C ASP A 301 -17.93 7.00 -10.80
N ASP A 302 -18.46 8.20 -10.59
CA ASP A 302 -19.18 8.58 -9.37
C ASP A 302 -20.42 9.46 -9.63
N GLY A 303 -21.23 9.64 -8.59
CA GLY A 303 -22.37 10.56 -8.57
C GLY A 303 -23.74 9.89 -8.66
N LYS A 304 -24.79 10.73 -8.78
CA LYS A 304 -26.20 10.31 -8.65
C LYS A 304 -26.57 9.14 -9.58
N ARG A 305 -25.99 9.07 -10.78
CA ARG A 305 -26.24 8.00 -11.76
C ARG A 305 -25.75 6.64 -11.29
N VAL A 306 -24.64 6.60 -10.57
CA VAL A 306 -24.11 5.38 -9.97
C VAL A 306 -24.96 4.97 -8.77
N ALA A 307 -25.37 5.91 -7.92
CA ALA A 307 -26.25 5.62 -6.78
C ALA A 307 -27.58 4.99 -7.25
N ILE A 308 -28.15 5.51 -8.34
CA ILE A 308 -29.32 4.92 -9.00
C ILE A 308 -29.04 3.48 -9.45
N TRP A 309 -27.87 3.23 -10.05
CA TRP A 309 -27.48 1.88 -10.49
C TRP A 309 -27.32 0.90 -9.32
N GLN A 310 -26.68 1.32 -8.23
CA GLN A 310 -26.50 0.51 -7.02
C GLN A 310 -27.83 0.12 -6.37
N ARG A 311 -28.79 1.06 -6.26
CA ARG A 311 -30.16 0.76 -5.77
C ARG A 311 -30.84 -0.30 -6.63
N LYS A 312 -30.73 -0.16 -7.95
CA LYS A 312 -31.29 -1.14 -8.89
C LYS A 312 -30.67 -2.51 -8.69
N LEU A 313 -29.34 -2.61 -8.61
CA LEU A 313 -28.62 -3.86 -8.33
C LEU A 313 -29.06 -4.52 -7.02
N ASN A 314 -29.21 -3.76 -5.93
CA ASN A 314 -29.72 -4.30 -4.66
C ASN A 314 -31.12 -4.87 -4.81
N LYS A 315 -32.01 -4.15 -5.51
CA LYS A 315 -33.41 -4.56 -5.74
C LYS A 315 -33.51 -5.88 -6.53
N VAL A 316 -32.81 -6.01 -7.66
CA VAL A 316 -32.95 -7.21 -8.52
C VAL A 316 -32.20 -8.44 -8.03
N ARG A 317 -31.25 -8.29 -7.10
CA ARG A 317 -30.33 -9.38 -6.74
C ARG A 317 -30.31 -9.70 -5.25
N ARG A 318 -31.17 -9.02 -4.46
CA ARG A 318 -31.21 -9.10 -2.98
C ARG A 318 -29.81 -8.98 -2.37
N ARG A 319 -28.99 -8.06 -2.93
CA ARG A 319 -27.66 -7.76 -2.40
C ARG A 319 -27.71 -6.55 -1.48
N ASN A 320 -26.73 -6.46 -0.60
CA ASN A 320 -26.54 -5.32 0.29
C ASN A 320 -25.26 -4.54 -0.10
N ILE A 321 -25.15 -4.13 -1.37
CA ILE A 321 -24.06 -3.22 -1.77
C ILE A 321 -24.37 -1.80 -1.29
N ALA A 322 -23.37 -1.08 -0.77
CA ALA A 322 -23.54 0.29 -0.33
C ALA A 322 -24.06 1.18 -1.49
N VAL A 323 -25.01 2.07 -1.17
CA VAL A 323 -25.56 3.06 -2.10
C VAL A 323 -24.89 4.41 -1.83
N ASP A 324 -23.60 4.47 -2.14
CA ASP A 324 -22.75 5.63 -1.88
C ASP A 324 -22.55 6.52 -3.12
N GLY A 325 -23.04 6.08 -4.29
CA GLY A 325 -22.84 6.78 -5.54
C GLY A 325 -21.45 6.57 -6.15
N ASP A 326 -20.69 5.60 -5.67
CA ASP A 326 -19.32 5.31 -6.09
C ASP A 326 -19.25 4.00 -6.89
N PHE A 327 -18.75 4.03 -8.13
CA PHE A 327 -18.63 2.82 -8.95
C PHE A 327 -17.32 2.12 -8.60
N GLY A 328 -17.23 1.65 -7.36
CA GLY A 328 -16.06 0.96 -6.82
C GLY A 328 -16.01 -0.53 -7.17
N PRO A 329 -15.01 -1.26 -6.65
CA PRO A 329 -14.84 -2.70 -6.89
C PRO A 329 -16.08 -3.54 -6.55
N ALA A 330 -16.80 -3.20 -5.47
CA ALA A 330 -18.03 -3.90 -5.09
C ALA A 330 -19.16 -3.69 -6.11
N THR A 331 -19.38 -2.45 -6.58
CA THR A 331 -20.35 -2.13 -7.64
C THR A 331 -19.95 -2.74 -8.98
N HIS A 332 -18.64 -2.80 -9.28
CA HIS A 332 -18.10 -3.45 -10.47
C HIS A 332 -18.32 -4.97 -10.46
N ALA A 333 -17.98 -5.64 -9.37
CA ALA A 333 -18.22 -7.07 -9.19
C ALA A 333 -19.73 -7.40 -9.23
N ALA A 334 -20.57 -6.57 -8.60
CA ALA A 334 -22.01 -6.73 -8.66
C ALA A 334 -22.57 -6.55 -10.08
N THR A 335 -22.00 -5.60 -10.85
CA THR A 335 -22.36 -5.34 -12.24
C THR A 335 -21.99 -6.54 -13.14
N ILE A 336 -20.74 -7.03 -13.05
CA ILE A 336 -20.29 -8.23 -13.80
C ILE A 336 -21.19 -9.42 -13.49
N ALA A 337 -21.46 -9.66 -12.22
CA ALA A 337 -22.26 -10.79 -11.84
C ALA A 337 -23.72 -10.64 -12.34
N PHE A 338 -24.29 -9.42 -12.34
CA PHE A 338 -25.61 -9.15 -12.94
C PHE A 338 -25.61 -9.44 -14.44
N GLN A 339 -24.57 -8.99 -15.14
CA GLN A 339 -24.41 -9.19 -16.58
C GLN A 339 -24.28 -10.66 -16.95
N ARG A 340 -23.48 -11.44 -16.21
CA ARG A 340 -23.35 -12.90 -16.39
C ARG A 340 -24.68 -13.62 -16.23
N HIS A 341 -25.46 -13.28 -15.21
CA HIS A 341 -26.80 -13.85 -14.99
C HIS A 341 -27.77 -13.49 -16.13
N ARG A 342 -27.51 -12.43 -16.89
CA ARG A 342 -28.36 -12.00 -18.02
C ARG A 342 -27.78 -12.40 -19.38
N GLY A 343 -26.78 -13.29 -19.42
CA GLY A 343 -26.19 -13.79 -20.66
C GLY A 343 -25.40 -12.74 -21.46
N ILE A 344 -24.94 -11.65 -20.82
CA ILE A 344 -24.14 -10.63 -21.51
C ILE A 344 -22.71 -11.16 -21.67
N GLY A 345 -22.27 -11.25 -22.93
CA GLY A 345 -20.95 -11.77 -23.31
C GLY A 345 -19.75 -10.93 -22.82
N PRO A 346 -18.52 -11.47 -22.93
CA PRO A 346 -17.32 -10.90 -22.31
C PRO A 346 -17.04 -9.43 -22.64
N ALA A 347 -17.33 -9.00 -23.87
CA ALA A 347 -17.13 -7.62 -24.34
C ALA A 347 -17.99 -6.58 -23.59
N GLY A 348 -19.08 -7.01 -22.92
CA GLY A 348 -19.97 -6.13 -22.15
C GLY A 348 -19.73 -6.14 -20.64
N LEU A 349 -18.81 -6.96 -20.14
CA LEU A 349 -18.62 -7.14 -18.69
C LEU A 349 -17.96 -5.91 -18.03
N GLY A 350 -18.47 -5.52 -16.87
CA GLY A 350 -17.91 -4.44 -16.05
C GLY A 350 -18.38 -3.03 -16.40
N THR A 351 -19.08 -2.85 -17.52
CA THR A 351 -19.55 -1.53 -18.00
C THR A 351 -21.08 -1.49 -18.16
N VAL A 352 -21.73 -0.46 -17.61
CA VAL A 352 -23.17 -0.21 -17.75
C VAL A 352 -23.47 0.54 -19.05
N GLY A 353 -23.38 -0.20 -20.15
CA GLY A 353 -23.77 0.25 -21.49
C GLY A 353 -25.27 0.04 -21.79
N PRO A 354 -25.72 0.32 -23.03
CA PRO A 354 -27.11 0.16 -23.46
C PRO A 354 -27.68 -1.24 -23.18
N LEU A 355 -26.93 -2.30 -23.54
CA LEU A 355 -27.34 -3.70 -23.32
C LEU A 355 -27.60 -4.00 -21.83
N THR A 356 -26.71 -3.55 -20.95
CA THR A 356 -26.84 -3.74 -19.50
C THR A 356 -28.04 -2.98 -18.92
N ARG A 357 -28.36 -1.79 -19.44
CA ARG A 357 -29.53 -1.02 -19.01
C ARG A 357 -30.83 -1.66 -19.47
N ALA A 358 -30.88 -2.16 -20.70
CA ALA A 358 -32.05 -2.89 -21.22
C ALA A 358 -32.31 -4.16 -20.38
N ALA A 359 -31.27 -4.93 -20.07
CA ALA A 359 -31.38 -6.09 -19.19
C ALA A 359 -31.88 -5.71 -17.79
N MET A 360 -31.39 -4.60 -17.21
CA MET A 360 -31.84 -4.12 -15.90
C MET A 360 -33.30 -3.65 -15.92
N ALA A 361 -33.75 -3.00 -16.99
CA ALA A 361 -35.14 -2.58 -17.14
C ALA A 361 -36.09 -3.80 -17.18
N ARG A 362 -35.73 -4.85 -17.92
CA ARG A 362 -36.49 -6.12 -17.95
C ARG A 362 -36.51 -6.83 -16.60
N ALA A 363 -35.44 -6.70 -15.82
CA ALA A 363 -35.32 -7.32 -14.50
C ALA A 363 -36.15 -6.64 -13.40
N LEU A 364 -36.55 -5.39 -13.62
CA LEU A 364 -37.27 -4.54 -12.65
C LEU A 364 -38.77 -4.44 -12.95
N ARG A 365 -39.21 -4.94 -14.11
CA ARG A 365 -40.61 -5.29 -14.37
C ARG A 365 -40.87 -6.59 -13.64
#